data_AF-A0A1Z9BSK6-F1
#
_entry.id   AF-A0A1Z9BSK6-F1
#
_cell.length_a   1.000
_cell.length_b   1.000
_cell.length_c   1.000
_cell.angle_alpha   90.00
_cell.angle_beta   90.00
_cell.angle_gamma   90.00
#
_symmetry.space_group_name_H-M   'P 1'
#
loop_
_entity.id
_entity.type
_entity.pdbx_description
1 polymer ?
#
loop_
_entity_poly.entity_id
_entity_poly.type
_entity_poly.pdbx_seq_one_letter_code
_entity_poly.pdbx_strand_id
1 'polypeptide(L)'
;MNASQISFPLQSFSSPSPAPERMACSLICPQHSSRRPMADYPRADFQASRYPAVRIRERLGRAPYSLRADTRADRAGLGTGELSMSEQLMDGTQGGFETNRIRHVVSRFAYGPILLFALAVLWWGVDGGGPFSLGIVANSLYIFMLILIGALEFYIPYKQSWGTIRKASRADVIYFMAAAPIDYLHVFLLVSILASTASYHHYVTVFDIWPSHTHILFQLLLVTLIVDFSKYWYHRATHEVPLLWRYHSIHHSLDRLEMLRASYFYPIDIFLTVAIGTLSLLFFGVDYEIIVFHNVFAGITGLLNHSNADLKCGVFDKFLNSPGHHRAHHSMGLPGSRSNYGSFFNFADRIFGTRYLPEDQSDFGQLGLEEGYNMPKTVLKQLAVPFRWNQVHPAPKIEKSQS
;
A
#
# COMPACT_ATOMS: atom_id res chain seq x y z
N MET A 1 -41.87 40.66 -13.27
CA MET A 1 -43.25 40.18 -13.08
C MET A 1 -43.41 38.94 -13.93
N ASN A 2 -43.38 37.76 -13.32
CA ASN A 2 -43.35 36.49 -14.04
C ASN A 2 -44.05 35.38 -13.24
N ALA A 3 -44.76 34.55 -14.00
CA ALA A 3 -45.06 33.14 -13.80
C ALA A 3 -46.02 32.73 -12.66
N SER A 4 -47.29 32.74 -13.05
CA SER A 4 -48.35 31.76 -12.77
C SER A 4 -47.96 30.45 -12.07
N GLN A 5 -48.66 30.20 -10.95
CA GLN A 5 -48.74 28.94 -10.24
C GLN A 5 -49.54 27.90 -11.02
N ILE A 6 -49.05 26.65 -11.03
CA ILE A 6 -49.84 25.47 -11.38
C ILE A 6 -49.77 24.53 -10.17
N SER A 7 -50.92 24.34 -9.55
CA SER A 7 -51.16 23.45 -8.41
C SER A 7 -51.85 22.19 -8.92
N PHE A 8 -51.37 21.01 -8.52
CA PHE A 8 -52.10 19.74 -8.70
C PHE A 8 -52.44 19.14 -7.33
N PRO A 9 -53.64 18.55 -7.16
CA PRO A 9 -54.20 18.23 -5.85
C PRO A 9 -53.73 16.87 -5.30
N LEU A 10 -53.55 16.83 -3.99
CA LEU A 10 -53.40 15.64 -3.16
C LEU A 10 -54.67 14.77 -3.24
N GLN A 11 -54.52 13.51 -3.64
CA GLN A 11 -55.51 12.47 -3.36
C GLN A 11 -55.01 11.57 -2.23
N SER A 12 -55.78 11.60 -1.15
CA SER A 12 -55.73 10.73 0.01
C SER A 12 -56.09 9.29 -0.37
N PHE A 13 -55.24 8.32 -0.05
CA PHE A 13 -55.64 6.93 0.05
C PHE A 13 -55.53 6.45 1.50
N SER A 14 -56.69 6.04 2.00
CA SER A 14 -56.96 5.42 3.28
C SER A 14 -56.34 4.03 3.40
N SER A 15 -55.87 3.72 4.60
CA SER A 15 -55.44 2.41 5.10
C SER A 15 -56.58 1.39 5.12
N PRO A 16 -56.24 0.09 5.10
CA PRO A 16 -56.52 -0.70 6.31
C PRO A 16 -55.42 -1.73 6.65
N SER A 17 -55.16 -1.84 7.96
CA SER A 17 -54.61 -3.05 8.59
C SER A 17 -55.80 -3.87 9.13
N PRO A 18 -55.71 -5.21 9.19
CA PRO A 18 -55.29 -5.80 10.47
C PRO A 18 -54.37 -7.04 10.32
N ALA A 19 -53.56 -7.27 11.36
CA ALA A 19 -52.84 -8.51 11.66
C ALA A 19 -53.77 -9.49 12.44
N PRO A 20 -53.30 -10.66 12.97
CA PRO A 20 -52.26 -11.60 12.51
C PRO A 20 -52.81 -13.04 12.43
N GLU A 21 -52.23 -13.92 11.59
CA GLU A 21 -52.42 -15.37 11.74
C GLU A 21 -51.10 -16.09 12.03
N ARG A 22 -51.12 -16.80 13.16
CA ARG A 22 -50.11 -17.75 13.62
C ARG A 22 -50.26 -19.03 12.79
N MET A 23 -49.17 -19.57 12.27
CA MET A 23 -49.06 -21.02 12.07
C MET A 23 -47.71 -21.51 12.60
N ALA A 24 -47.82 -22.45 13.53
CA ALA A 24 -46.74 -23.15 14.17
C ALA A 24 -46.29 -24.36 13.33
N CYS A 25 -45.03 -24.72 13.52
CA CYS A 25 -44.45 -26.07 13.52
C CYS A 25 -45.26 -27.21 12.89
N SER A 26 -44.66 -27.94 11.94
CA SER A 26 -44.24 -29.34 12.16
C SER A 26 -43.72 -29.99 10.87
N LEU A 27 -42.61 -30.74 11.04
CA LEU A 27 -42.27 -32.02 10.36
C LEU A 27 -42.15 -31.96 8.81
N ILE A 28 -41.09 -32.43 8.15
CA ILE A 28 -40.66 -33.83 8.06
C ILE A 28 -39.26 -33.84 7.41
N CYS A 29 -38.32 -34.50 8.07
CA CYS A 29 -37.11 -35.05 7.45
C CYS A 29 -37.44 -36.44 6.88
N PRO A 30 -36.87 -36.82 5.74
CA PRO A 30 -36.40 -38.19 5.63
C PRO A 30 -34.95 -38.26 5.17
N GLN A 31 -34.15 -38.94 5.99
CA GLN A 31 -32.96 -39.64 5.54
C GLN A 31 -33.37 -40.73 4.55
N HIS A 32 -32.73 -40.82 3.38
CA HIS A 32 -32.07 -42.06 2.99
C HIS A 32 -31.15 -41.91 1.76
N SER A 33 -29.99 -42.51 1.95
CA SER A 33 -29.00 -42.96 0.97
C SER A 33 -29.54 -43.53 -0.34
N SER A 34 -28.93 -43.15 -1.47
CA SER A 34 -28.50 -44.13 -2.47
C SER A 34 -27.38 -43.56 -3.35
N ARG A 35 -26.27 -44.30 -3.40
CA ARG A 35 -25.15 -44.11 -4.33
C ARG A 35 -25.55 -44.60 -5.71
N ARG A 36 -25.23 -43.85 -6.77
CA ARG A 36 -24.78 -44.41 -8.06
C ARG A 36 -23.77 -43.47 -8.75
N PRO A 37 -22.82 -44.03 -9.52
CA PRO A 37 -21.63 -43.33 -9.99
C PRO A 37 -21.84 -42.72 -11.39
N MET A 38 -21.17 -41.61 -11.69
CA MET A 38 -20.97 -41.16 -13.07
C MET A 38 -19.54 -40.66 -13.30
N ALA A 39 -18.91 -41.37 -14.24
CA ALA A 39 -18.02 -40.92 -15.31
C ALA A 39 -16.76 -40.11 -14.97
N ASP A 40 -15.63 -40.78 -15.22
CA ASP A 40 -14.29 -40.23 -15.36
C ASP A 40 -14.24 -39.09 -16.39
N TYR A 41 -13.79 -37.92 -15.94
CA TYR A 41 -13.19 -36.88 -16.79
C TYR A 41 -11.70 -36.76 -16.42
N PRO A 42 -10.80 -36.59 -17.40
CA PRO A 42 -9.36 -36.58 -17.16
C PRO A 42 -8.96 -35.40 -16.28
N ARG A 43 -8.24 -35.70 -15.18
CA ARG A 43 -7.62 -34.71 -14.30
C ARG A 43 -6.61 -33.90 -15.10
N ALA A 44 -6.84 -32.59 -15.20
CA ALA A 44 -5.79 -31.65 -15.49
C ALA A 44 -4.83 -31.65 -14.30
N ASP A 45 -3.57 -32.03 -14.54
CA ASP A 45 -2.50 -31.94 -13.55
C ASP A 45 -2.25 -30.47 -13.19
N PHE A 46 -2.94 -30.01 -12.15
CA PHE A 46 -2.61 -28.79 -11.44
C PHE A 46 -1.36 -29.10 -10.61
N GLN A 47 -0.17 -28.85 -11.18
CA GLN A 47 1.05 -28.78 -10.38
C GLN A 47 0.88 -27.66 -9.34
N ALA A 48 0.64 -28.07 -8.11
CA ALA A 48 0.61 -27.22 -6.93
C ALA A 48 1.87 -26.35 -6.88
N SER A 49 1.67 -25.08 -6.56
CA SER A 49 2.70 -24.09 -6.28
C SER A 49 3.75 -24.65 -5.32
N ARG A 50 5.01 -24.70 -5.78
CA ARG A 50 6.19 -25.00 -4.95
C ARG A 50 6.58 -23.82 -4.05
N TYR A 51 5.64 -23.26 -3.29
CA TYR A 51 5.95 -22.22 -2.31
C TYR A 51 5.29 -22.58 -0.99
N PRO A 52 6.06 -23.02 0.03
CA PRO A 52 5.49 -23.26 1.34
C PRO A 52 4.98 -21.94 1.90
N ALA A 53 3.72 -21.92 2.33
CA ALA A 53 3.18 -20.83 3.14
C ALA A 53 4.10 -20.63 4.36
N VAL A 54 4.79 -19.50 4.41
CA VAL A 54 5.74 -19.21 5.50
C VAL A 54 4.94 -18.91 6.76
N ARG A 55 4.80 -19.90 7.65
CA ARG A 55 4.53 -19.62 9.06
C ARG A 55 5.86 -19.23 9.70
N ILE A 56 6.07 -17.94 9.94
CA ILE A 56 7.17 -17.47 10.78
C ILE A 56 6.83 -17.84 12.22
N ARG A 57 7.18 -19.07 12.63
CA ARG A 57 7.20 -19.47 14.04
C ARG A 57 8.66 -19.37 14.49
N GLU A 58 8.92 -18.49 15.45
CA GLU A 58 10.20 -18.31 16.13
C GLU A 58 10.90 -19.65 16.36
N ARG A 59 11.97 -19.91 15.59
CA ARG A 59 13.00 -20.88 15.93
C ARG A 59 14.22 -20.61 15.05
N LEU A 60 15.38 -20.84 15.68
CA LEU A 60 16.75 -20.74 15.19
C LEU A 60 17.31 -19.32 15.36
N GLY A 61 18.18 -19.05 16.34
CA GLY A 61 19.29 -19.87 16.80
C GLY A 61 20.56 -19.30 16.17
N ARG A 62 21.43 -18.74 17.03
CA ARG A 62 22.72 -18.16 16.65
C ARG A 62 23.45 -19.02 15.62
N ALA A 63 23.75 -18.45 14.46
CA ALA A 63 24.80 -18.93 13.56
C ALA A 63 25.85 -17.82 13.45
N PRO A 64 27.14 -18.10 13.70
CA PRO A 64 28.20 -17.10 13.61
C PRO A 64 28.68 -16.97 12.17
N TYR A 65 28.59 -15.77 11.59
CA TYR A 65 29.35 -15.43 10.39
C TYR A 65 30.77 -15.05 10.80
N SER A 66 31.72 -15.99 10.66
CA SER A 66 33.16 -15.71 10.71
C SER A 66 33.66 -15.49 9.28
N LEU A 67 33.87 -14.23 8.88
CA LEU A 67 34.69 -13.91 7.71
C LEU A 67 36.16 -13.97 8.13
N ARG A 68 36.87 -14.96 7.59
CA ARG A 68 38.30 -15.16 7.73
C ARG A 68 39.00 -14.11 6.86
N ALA A 69 39.62 -13.11 7.48
CA ALA A 69 40.57 -12.23 6.81
C ALA A 69 41.90 -12.98 6.70
N ASP A 70 42.33 -13.26 5.47
CA ASP A 70 43.61 -13.88 5.18
C ASP A 70 44.70 -12.79 5.23
N THR A 71 45.55 -12.86 6.23
CA THR A 71 46.73 -12.00 6.39
C THR A 71 47.91 -12.63 5.65
N ARG A 72 48.33 -12.01 4.54
CA ARG A 72 49.70 -12.17 4.07
C ARG A 72 50.29 -10.82 3.74
N ALA A 73 51.18 -10.40 4.63
CA ALA A 73 52.14 -9.34 4.42
C ALA A 73 53.12 -9.75 3.32
N ASP A 74 53.39 -8.83 2.40
CA ASP A 74 54.69 -8.75 1.76
C ASP A 74 55.13 -7.29 1.69
N ARG A 75 56.32 -7.05 2.24
CA ARG A 75 57.06 -5.79 2.20
C ARG A 75 57.78 -5.70 0.86
N ALA A 76 57.69 -4.57 0.17
CA ALA A 76 58.81 -3.84 -0.44
C ALA A 76 58.30 -2.68 -1.30
N GLY A 77 58.87 -1.49 -1.11
CA GLY A 77 58.66 -0.35 -2.01
C GLY A 77 58.60 0.99 -1.29
N LEU A 78 59.76 1.46 -0.83
CA LEU A 78 59.96 2.85 -0.41
C LEU A 78 59.74 3.79 -1.61
N GLY A 79 58.84 4.76 -1.44
CA GLY A 79 58.63 5.86 -2.36
C GLY A 79 58.24 7.10 -1.57
N THR A 80 59.21 7.99 -1.40
CA THR A 80 59.11 9.31 -0.77
C THR A 80 58.07 10.18 -1.49
N GLY A 81 57.06 10.65 -0.77
CA GLY A 81 56.10 11.64 -1.22
C GLY A 81 55.57 12.41 -0.03
N GLU A 82 55.84 13.71 -0.01
CA GLU A 82 55.56 14.65 1.06
C GLU A 82 54.11 14.58 1.56
N LEU A 83 53.94 14.35 2.85
CA LEU A 83 52.66 14.49 3.55
C LEU A 83 52.34 15.99 3.64
N SER A 84 51.52 16.49 2.70
CA SER A 84 50.72 17.70 2.88
C SER A 84 49.69 17.44 3.98
N MET A 85 50.11 17.66 5.23
CA MET A 85 49.28 17.60 6.43
C MET A 85 48.68 18.97 6.76
N SER A 86 48.08 19.65 5.76
CA SER A 86 47.50 20.98 5.98
C SER A 86 46.16 21.27 5.28
N GLU A 87 45.52 20.30 4.62
CA GLU A 87 44.20 20.50 3.97
C GLU A 87 43.04 19.68 4.54
N GLN A 88 43.25 18.87 5.58
CA GLN A 88 42.20 18.02 6.19
C GLN A 88 41.64 18.50 7.53
N LEU A 89 41.98 19.72 7.99
CA LEU A 89 41.56 20.20 9.32
C LEU A 89 40.79 21.53 9.35
N MET A 90 40.31 22.05 8.21
CA MET A 90 39.69 23.39 8.17
C MET A 90 38.31 23.46 7.47
N ASP A 91 37.49 22.39 7.53
CA ASP A 91 36.05 22.46 7.16
C ASP A 91 35.12 21.80 8.21
N GLY A 92 35.59 21.63 9.44
CA GLY A 92 34.90 20.90 10.52
C GLY A 92 34.32 21.76 11.63
N THR A 93 34.00 23.03 11.39
CA THR A 93 33.72 24.03 12.45
C THR A 93 32.24 24.16 12.77
N GLN A 94 31.76 23.43 13.79
CA GLN A 94 30.42 23.50 14.43
C GLN A 94 29.17 23.32 13.55
N GLY A 95 29.09 23.94 12.37
CA GLY A 95 27.98 23.83 11.42
C GLY A 95 27.75 22.43 10.88
N GLY A 96 28.82 21.66 10.60
CA GLY A 96 28.71 20.25 10.21
C GLY A 96 28.21 19.32 11.34
N PHE A 97 28.46 19.69 12.59
CA PHE A 97 28.02 18.92 13.76
C PHE A 97 26.55 19.22 14.10
N GLU A 98 26.15 20.49 14.07
CA GLU A 98 24.77 20.93 14.31
C GLU A 98 23.83 20.48 13.17
N THR A 99 24.25 20.54 11.90
CA THR A 99 23.46 20.02 10.78
C THR A 99 23.20 18.51 10.89
N ASN A 100 24.18 17.73 11.35
CA ASN A 100 23.99 16.30 11.63
C ASN A 100 23.05 16.05 12.82
N ARG A 101 23.07 16.91 13.85
CA ARG A 101 22.10 16.84 14.97
C ARG A 101 20.68 17.14 14.53
N ILE A 102 20.45 18.21 13.77
CA ILE A 102 19.10 18.58 13.30
C ILE A 102 18.54 17.47 12.40
N ARG A 103 19.35 16.96 11.45
CA ARG A 103 18.95 15.83 10.60
C ARG A 103 18.56 14.60 11.42
N HIS A 104 19.33 14.27 12.46
CA HIS A 104 19.01 13.17 13.36
C HIS A 104 17.68 13.38 14.10
N VAL A 105 17.43 14.60 14.61
CA VAL A 105 16.17 14.95 15.28
C VAL A 105 14.99 14.84 14.32
N VAL A 106 15.10 15.41 13.12
CA VAL A 106 14.04 15.34 12.10
C VAL A 106 13.77 13.90 11.70
N SER A 107 14.83 13.13 11.41
CA SER A 107 14.74 11.69 11.10
C SER A 107 13.97 10.91 12.17
N ARG A 108 14.23 11.18 13.45
CA ARG A 108 13.67 10.41 14.56
C ARG A 108 12.25 10.83 14.96
N PHE A 109 11.92 12.11 14.81
CA PHE A 109 10.71 12.68 15.41
C PHE A 109 9.72 13.27 14.42
N ALA A 110 10.04 13.46 13.14
CA ALA A 110 9.14 14.13 12.19
C ALA A 110 7.91 13.30 11.80
N TYR A 111 8.02 11.96 11.76
CA TYR A 111 6.94 11.09 11.25
C TYR A 111 5.60 11.27 11.97
N GLY A 112 5.60 11.21 13.31
CA GLY A 112 4.39 11.36 14.13
C GLY A 112 3.70 12.72 13.95
N PRO A 113 4.41 13.85 14.16
CA PRO A 113 3.90 15.20 13.91
C PRO A 113 3.37 15.41 12.49
N ILE A 114 4.00 14.84 11.47
CA ILE A 114 3.51 14.90 10.08
C ILE A 114 2.15 14.22 9.95
N LEU A 115 2.00 13.01 10.49
CA LEU A 115 0.72 12.29 10.46
C LEU A 115 -0.35 13.00 11.28
N LEU A 116 -0.01 13.51 12.47
CA LEU A 116 -0.93 14.26 13.31
C LEU A 116 -1.37 15.57 12.66
N PHE A 117 -0.47 16.27 11.95
CA PHE A 117 -0.80 17.45 11.18
C PHE A 117 -1.81 17.12 10.06
N ALA A 118 -1.54 16.08 9.27
CA ALA A 118 -2.45 15.65 8.22
C ALA A 118 -3.84 15.26 8.80
N LEU A 119 -3.86 14.53 9.91
CA LEU A 119 -5.09 14.14 10.60
C LEU A 119 -5.86 15.37 11.11
N ALA A 120 -5.17 16.34 11.72
CA ALA A 120 -5.78 17.55 12.27
C ALA A 120 -6.37 18.45 11.18
N VAL A 121 -5.66 18.63 10.06
CA VAL A 121 -6.15 19.43 8.91
C VAL A 121 -7.38 18.79 8.29
N LEU A 122 -7.37 17.47 8.08
CA LEU A 122 -8.53 16.77 7.55
C LEU A 122 -9.70 16.77 8.55
N TRP A 123 -9.42 16.62 9.85
CA TRP A 123 -10.45 16.67 10.90
C TRP A 123 -11.12 18.05 10.91
N TRP A 124 -10.32 19.11 10.86
CA TRP A 124 -10.82 20.48 10.74
C TRP A 124 -11.65 20.69 9.46
N GLY A 125 -11.26 20.05 8.35
CA GLY A 125 -12.01 20.11 7.09
C GLY A 125 -13.37 19.41 7.12
N VAL A 126 -13.55 18.39 7.97
CA VAL A 126 -14.82 17.65 8.10
C VAL A 126 -15.70 18.22 9.21
N ASP A 127 -15.12 18.48 10.38
CA ASP A 127 -15.84 18.82 11.63
C ASP A 127 -15.77 20.32 11.97
N GLY A 128 -14.71 21.00 11.52
CA GLY A 128 -14.31 22.32 12.00
C GLY A 128 -15.09 23.51 11.43
N GLY A 129 -16.08 23.30 10.57
CA GLY A 129 -16.91 24.38 10.00
C GLY A 129 -16.11 25.46 9.27
N GLY A 130 -14.93 25.14 8.76
CA GLY A 130 -14.04 26.07 8.07
C GLY A 130 -14.67 26.67 6.80
N PRO A 131 -14.14 27.79 6.29
CA PRO A 131 -14.72 28.49 5.13
C PRO A 131 -14.50 27.77 3.79
N PHE A 132 -13.77 26.65 3.78
CA PHE A 132 -13.38 25.92 2.57
C PHE A 132 -14.09 24.57 2.48
N SER A 133 -14.40 24.14 1.25
CA SER A 133 -14.96 22.81 1.04
C SER A 133 -13.94 21.72 1.37
N LEU A 134 -14.43 20.55 1.79
CA LEU A 134 -13.60 19.38 2.10
C LEU A 134 -12.64 19.03 0.95
N GLY A 135 -13.11 19.14 -0.30
CA GLY A 135 -12.28 18.90 -1.48
C GLY A 135 -11.11 19.89 -1.62
N ILE A 136 -11.31 21.17 -1.31
CA ILE A 136 -10.22 22.17 -1.33
C ILE A 136 -9.21 21.87 -0.22
N VAL A 137 -9.68 21.57 1.00
CA VAL A 137 -8.82 21.22 2.15
C VAL A 137 -8.00 19.97 1.84
N ALA A 138 -8.64 18.91 1.36
CA ALA A 138 -8.02 17.65 0.98
C ALA A 138 -6.92 17.82 -0.08
N ASN A 139 -7.24 18.49 -1.20
CA ASN A 139 -6.27 18.68 -2.28
C ASN A 139 -5.11 19.60 -1.87
N SER A 140 -5.39 20.65 -1.10
CA SER A 140 -4.36 21.56 -0.60
C SER A 140 -3.41 20.85 0.36
N LEU A 141 -3.94 20.03 1.27
CA LEU A 141 -3.13 19.19 2.14
C LEU A 141 -2.27 18.21 1.34
N TYR A 142 -2.85 17.54 0.34
CA TYR A 142 -2.12 16.58 -0.47
C TYR A 142 -0.95 17.22 -1.23
N ILE A 143 -1.17 18.39 -1.84
CA ILE A 143 -0.12 19.17 -2.51
C ILE A 143 0.95 19.62 -1.52
N PHE A 144 0.54 20.12 -0.35
CA PHE A 144 1.48 20.49 0.71
C PHE A 144 2.35 19.29 1.14
N MET A 145 1.72 18.12 1.32
CA MET A 145 2.41 16.90 1.69
C MET A 145 3.39 16.41 0.61
N LEU A 146 3.06 16.55 -0.68
CA LEU A 146 4.00 16.27 -1.77
C LEU A 146 5.25 17.14 -1.69
N ILE A 147 5.08 18.45 -1.44
CA ILE A 147 6.19 19.39 -1.30
C ILE A 147 7.02 19.05 -0.05
N LEU A 148 6.37 18.79 1.08
CA LEU A 148 7.03 18.46 2.33
C LEU A 148 7.83 17.16 2.24
N ILE A 149 7.23 16.09 1.70
CA ILE A 149 7.90 14.80 1.55
C ILE A 149 9.07 14.92 0.57
N GLY A 150 8.89 15.61 -0.56
CA GLY A 150 9.99 15.89 -1.49
C GLY A 150 11.13 16.69 -0.86
N ALA A 151 10.82 17.65 0.00
CA ALA A 151 11.82 18.39 0.76
C ALA A 151 12.55 17.48 1.78
N LEU A 152 11.85 16.55 2.42
CA LEU A 152 12.45 15.57 3.33
C LEU A 152 13.36 14.59 2.60
N GLU A 153 12.98 14.11 1.41
CA GLU A 153 13.86 13.26 0.57
C GLU A 153 15.17 13.97 0.23
N PHE A 154 15.14 15.29 0.03
CA PHE A 154 16.34 16.08 -0.20
C PHE A 154 17.15 16.33 1.08
N TYR A 155 16.46 16.59 2.19
CA TYR A 155 17.10 17.04 3.43
C TYR A 155 17.68 15.91 4.28
N ILE A 156 16.98 14.78 4.35
CA ILE A 156 17.34 13.56 5.11
C ILE A 156 17.18 12.29 4.26
N PRO A 157 17.92 12.13 3.15
CA PRO A 157 17.82 10.94 2.32
C PRO A 157 18.28 9.67 3.06
N TYR A 158 17.55 8.58 2.89
CA TYR A 158 17.87 7.24 3.40
C TYR A 158 19.06 6.64 2.64
N LYS A 159 19.03 6.70 1.30
CA LYS A 159 20.19 6.37 0.45
C LYS A 159 20.47 7.55 -0.49
N GLN A 160 21.67 8.12 -0.36
CA GLN A 160 22.13 9.22 -1.22
C GLN A 160 22.23 8.81 -2.71
N SER A 161 22.54 7.54 -2.97
CA SER A 161 22.74 6.99 -4.32
C SER A 161 21.46 6.93 -5.15
N TRP A 162 20.31 6.68 -4.51
CA TRP A 162 19.00 6.59 -5.15
C TRP A 162 18.64 7.89 -5.88
N GLY A 163 19.16 9.01 -5.41
CA GLY A 163 18.98 10.32 -6.02
C GLY A 163 17.77 11.03 -5.44
N THR A 164 17.32 12.02 -6.21
CA THR A 164 16.16 12.86 -5.90
C THR A 164 15.34 13.00 -7.18
N ILE A 165 14.25 13.78 -7.13
CA ILE A 165 13.44 14.17 -8.30
C ILE A 165 14.25 14.58 -9.54
N ARG A 166 15.49 15.07 -9.38
CA ARG A 166 16.39 15.44 -10.48
C ARG A 166 16.84 14.25 -11.35
N LYS A 167 16.79 13.02 -10.83
CA LYS A 167 17.11 11.78 -11.55
C LYS A 167 15.84 11.04 -12.03
N ALA A 168 14.67 11.67 -11.96
CA ALA A 168 13.43 11.07 -12.42
C ALA A 168 13.49 10.75 -13.92
N SER A 169 13.18 9.51 -14.26
CA SER A 169 13.01 9.05 -15.63
C SER A 169 11.68 9.53 -16.21
N ARG A 170 11.53 9.41 -17.54
CA ARG A 170 10.25 9.68 -18.20
C ARG A 170 9.12 8.79 -17.69
N ALA A 171 9.41 7.54 -17.31
CA ALA A 171 8.42 6.64 -16.76
C ALA A 171 7.94 7.12 -15.38
N ASP A 172 8.86 7.64 -14.55
CA ASP A 172 8.54 8.16 -13.22
C ASP A 172 7.48 9.28 -13.31
N VAL A 173 7.71 10.24 -14.20
CA VAL A 173 6.79 11.37 -14.39
C VAL A 173 5.44 10.89 -14.95
N ILE A 174 5.43 9.97 -15.92
CA ILE A 174 4.19 9.47 -16.52
C ILE A 174 3.33 8.74 -15.48
N TYR A 175 3.91 7.80 -14.73
CA TYR A 175 3.16 7.07 -13.69
C TYR A 175 2.63 8.02 -12.64
N PHE A 176 3.46 8.93 -12.13
CA PHE A 176 3.07 9.87 -11.10
C PHE A 176 1.92 10.79 -11.55
N MET A 177 2.04 11.39 -12.75
CA MET A 177 1.02 12.30 -13.28
C MET A 177 -0.27 11.60 -13.71
N ALA A 178 -0.19 10.33 -14.15
CA ALA A 178 -1.35 9.55 -14.54
C ALA A 178 -2.12 8.95 -13.35
N ALA A 179 -1.47 8.77 -12.20
CA ALA A 179 -2.04 8.09 -11.04
C ALA A 179 -3.35 8.70 -10.55
N ALA A 180 -3.34 10.00 -10.22
CA ALA A 180 -4.53 10.65 -9.68
C ALA A 180 -5.71 10.68 -10.68
N PRO A 181 -5.53 11.06 -11.97
CA PRO A 181 -6.61 10.95 -12.96
C PRO A 181 -7.18 9.53 -13.13
N ILE A 182 -6.31 8.51 -13.11
CA ILE A 182 -6.74 7.11 -13.20
C ILE A 182 -7.52 6.70 -11.95
N ASP A 183 -7.05 7.11 -10.77
CA ASP A 183 -7.73 6.85 -9.50
C ASP A 183 -9.13 7.48 -9.45
N TYR A 184 -9.24 8.77 -9.82
CA TYR A 184 -10.52 9.46 -9.94
C TYR A 184 -11.46 8.79 -10.95
N LEU A 185 -10.93 8.36 -12.10
CA LEU A 185 -11.71 7.62 -13.10
C LEU A 185 -12.22 6.29 -12.51
N HIS A 186 -11.40 5.54 -11.79
CA HIS A 186 -11.81 4.28 -11.18
C HIS A 186 -12.88 4.48 -10.12
N VAL A 187 -12.72 5.47 -9.23
CA VAL A 187 -13.75 5.81 -8.23
C VAL A 187 -15.05 6.23 -8.93
N PHE A 188 -14.97 7.09 -9.94
CA PHE A 188 -16.14 7.52 -10.72
C PHE A 188 -16.86 6.33 -11.36
N LEU A 189 -16.12 5.43 -12.04
CA LEU A 189 -16.70 4.24 -12.67
C LEU A 189 -17.33 3.31 -11.64
N LEU A 190 -16.64 3.05 -10.53
CA LEU A 190 -17.12 2.19 -9.46
C LEU A 190 -18.43 2.72 -8.86
N VAL A 191 -18.45 3.99 -8.46
CA VAL A 191 -19.63 4.64 -7.88
C VAL A 191 -20.77 4.71 -8.90
N SER A 192 -20.47 5.00 -10.17
CA SER A 192 -21.50 5.06 -11.23
C SER A 192 -22.16 3.70 -11.47
N ILE A 193 -21.38 2.61 -11.51
CA ILE A 193 -21.90 1.25 -11.64
C ILE A 193 -22.79 0.90 -10.44
N LEU A 194 -22.34 1.21 -9.22
CA LEU A 194 -23.10 0.94 -8.01
C LEU A 194 -24.40 1.76 -7.93
N ALA A 195 -24.33 3.05 -8.22
CA ALA A 195 -25.50 3.94 -8.24
C ALA A 195 -26.52 3.50 -9.30
N SER A 196 -26.07 3.10 -10.49
CA SER A 196 -26.94 2.55 -11.53
C SER A 196 -27.61 1.25 -11.08
N THR A 197 -26.83 0.35 -10.48
CA THR A 197 -27.32 -0.95 -9.98
C THR A 197 -28.36 -0.74 -8.87
N ALA A 198 -28.07 0.15 -7.92
CA ALA A 198 -28.98 0.40 -6.82
C ALA A 198 -30.20 1.23 -7.21
N SER A 199 -30.11 2.09 -8.23
CA SER A 199 -31.31 2.73 -8.80
C SER A 199 -32.26 1.69 -9.42
N TYR A 200 -31.70 0.56 -9.88
CA TYR A 200 -32.47 -0.55 -10.45
C TYR A 200 -32.93 -1.58 -9.40
N HIS A 201 -32.15 -1.79 -8.32
CA HIS A 201 -32.37 -2.85 -7.35
C HIS A 201 -32.65 -2.39 -5.90
N HIS A 202 -32.57 -1.10 -5.58
CA HIS A 202 -32.75 -0.49 -4.25
C HIS A 202 -31.71 -0.85 -3.16
N TYR A 203 -30.50 -1.31 -3.50
CA TYR A 203 -29.46 -1.68 -2.52
C TYR A 203 -28.10 -1.01 -2.85
N VAL A 204 -27.86 0.25 -2.45
CA VAL A 204 -26.47 0.80 -2.49
C VAL A 204 -25.69 0.34 -1.26
N THR A 205 -26.35 0.34 -0.10
CA THR A 205 -25.79 -0.11 1.17
C THR A 205 -26.31 -1.51 1.46
N VAL A 206 -25.40 -2.44 1.77
CA VAL A 206 -25.78 -3.81 2.15
C VAL A 206 -26.20 -3.83 3.61
N PHE A 207 -25.41 -3.17 4.47
CA PHE A 207 -25.71 -2.96 5.88
C PHE A 207 -25.59 -1.48 6.22
N ASP A 208 -26.72 -0.84 6.53
CA ASP A 208 -26.78 0.54 7.01
C ASP A 208 -26.54 0.58 8.52
N ILE A 209 -25.33 0.19 8.93
CA ILE A 209 -24.96 0.00 10.35
C ILE A 209 -23.82 0.93 10.79
N TRP A 210 -23.42 1.87 9.94
CA TRP A 210 -22.33 2.79 10.25
C TRP A 210 -22.70 3.66 11.46
N PRO A 211 -21.81 3.84 12.45
CA PRO A 211 -22.09 4.66 13.61
C PRO A 211 -21.92 6.16 13.31
N SER A 212 -22.67 6.71 12.35
CA SER A 212 -22.55 8.10 11.87
C SER A 212 -22.73 9.15 12.97
N HIS A 213 -23.41 8.82 14.07
CA HIS A 213 -23.62 9.71 15.21
C HIS A 213 -22.45 9.76 16.20
N THR A 214 -21.42 8.93 16.02
CA THR A 214 -20.24 8.92 16.89
C THR A 214 -19.23 9.97 16.48
N HIS A 215 -18.30 10.29 17.39
CA HIS A 215 -17.24 11.26 17.12
C HIS A 215 -16.43 10.89 15.86
N ILE A 216 -16.17 11.89 15.02
CA ILE A 216 -15.48 11.73 13.74
C ILE A 216 -14.16 10.93 13.84
N LEU A 217 -13.33 11.20 14.85
CA LEU A 217 -12.08 10.45 15.07
C LEU A 217 -12.29 8.94 15.29
N PHE A 218 -13.40 8.55 15.92
CA PHE A 218 -13.74 7.13 16.08
C PHE A 218 -14.13 6.50 14.74
N GLN A 219 -14.95 7.20 13.95
CA GLN A 219 -15.32 6.77 12.60
C GLN A 219 -14.08 6.60 11.70
N LEU A 220 -13.14 7.54 11.78
CA LEU A 220 -11.88 7.50 11.03
C LEU A 220 -10.97 6.34 11.42
N LEU A 221 -10.86 6.07 12.72
CA LEU A 221 -10.15 4.89 13.20
C LEU A 221 -10.80 3.61 12.66
N LEU A 222 -12.13 3.51 12.73
CA LEU A 222 -12.89 2.35 12.26
C LEU A 222 -12.74 2.13 10.75
N VAL A 223 -12.89 3.18 9.93
CA VAL A 223 -12.66 3.13 8.49
C VAL A 223 -11.25 2.67 8.17
N THR A 224 -10.26 3.24 8.85
CA THR A 224 -8.85 2.88 8.62
C THR A 224 -8.62 1.41 8.94
N LEU A 225 -9.17 0.88 10.03
CA LEU A 225 -9.08 -0.54 10.38
C LEU A 225 -9.76 -1.46 9.35
N ILE A 226 -10.95 -1.11 8.89
CA ILE A 226 -11.72 -1.90 7.91
C ILE A 226 -10.97 -1.95 6.57
N VAL A 227 -10.54 -0.79 6.06
CA VAL A 227 -9.85 -0.72 4.76
C VAL A 227 -8.48 -1.37 4.86
N ASP A 228 -7.73 -1.15 5.94
CA ASP A 228 -6.41 -1.74 6.11
C ASP A 228 -6.48 -3.27 6.16
N PHE A 229 -7.47 -3.83 6.86
CA PHE A 229 -7.71 -5.27 6.87
C PHE A 229 -8.13 -5.82 5.50
N SER A 230 -8.99 -5.09 4.78
CA SER A 230 -9.47 -5.49 3.45
C SER A 230 -8.33 -5.45 2.42
N LYS A 231 -7.53 -4.38 2.43
CA LYS A 231 -6.35 -4.20 1.58
C LYS A 231 -5.23 -5.16 1.95
N TYR A 232 -5.05 -5.52 3.22
CA TYR A 232 -4.10 -6.55 3.64
C TYR A 232 -4.31 -7.85 2.85
N TRP A 233 -5.56 -8.32 2.74
CA TRP A 233 -5.86 -9.56 2.03
C TRP A 233 -5.64 -9.45 0.53
N TYR A 234 -6.04 -8.32 -0.06
CA TYR A 234 -5.74 -8.06 -1.47
C TYR A 234 -4.25 -8.07 -1.74
N HIS A 235 -3.50 -7.30 -0.97
CA HIS A 235 -2.06 -7.14 -1.13
C HIS A 235 -1.34 -8.46 -0.89
N ARG A 236 -1.73 -9.24 0.11
CA ARG A 236 -1.22 -10.61 0.27
C ARG A 236 -1.54 -11.48 -0.95
N ALA A 237 -2.76 -11.38 -1.50
CA ALA A 237 -3.12 -12.12 -2.70
C ALA A 237 -2.31 -11.69 -3.93
N THR A 238 -1.91 -10.42 -4.05
CA THR A 238 -1.04 -9.98 -5.15
C THR A 238 0.35 -10.62 -5.11
N HIS A 239 0.81 -11.03 -3.93
CA HIS A 239 2.08 -11.73 -3.74
C HIS A 239 2.00 -13.26 -3.83
N GLU A 240 0.82 -13.83 -3.57
CA GLU A 240 0.63 -15.29 -3.52
C GLU A 240 -0.09 -15.86 -4.75
N VAL A 241 -0.87 -15.05 -5.48
CA VAL A 241 -1.59 -15.48 -6.69
C VAL A 241 -0.80 -15.09 -7.94
N PRO A 242 -0.32 -16.05 -8.76
CA PRO A 242 0.57 -15.76 -9.88
C PRO A 242 0.02 -14.78 -10.91
N LEU A 243 -1.31 -14.74 -11.11
CA LEU A 243 -1.94 -13.80 -12.02
C LEU A 243 -1.88 -12.36 -11.48
N LEU A 244 -2.24 -12.17 -10.20
CA LEU A 244 -2.21 -10.86 -9.55
C LEU A 244 -0.76 -10.33 -9.45
N TRP A 245 0.19 -11.22 -9.18
CA TRP A 245 1.61 -10.87 -9.18
C TRP A 245 2.09 -10.29 -10.51
N ARG A 246 1.52 -10.68 -11.66
CA ARG A 246 1.93 -10.10 -12.95
C ARG A 246 1.67 -8.60 -13.02
N TYR A 247 0.57 -8.15 -12.42
CA TYR A 247 0.21 -6.74 -12.34
C TYR A 247 1.04 -6.04 -11.27
N HIS A 248 1.15 -6.66 -10.09
CA HIS A 248 1.80 -6.07 -8.93
C HIS A 248 3.34 -6.07 -9.00
N SER A 249 3.94 -6.97 -9.78
CA SER A 249 5.39 -7.00 -10.01
C SER A 249 5.93 -5.73 -10.66
N ILE A 250 5.08 -4.93 -11.33
CA ILE A 250 5.47 -3.61 -11.84
C ILE A 250 5.79 -2.67 -10.67
N HIS A 251 5.00 -2.72 -9.60
CA HIS A 251 5.27 -1.99 -8.37
C HIS A 251 6.55 -2.49 -7.67
N HIS A 252 6.74 -3.81 -7.62
CA HIS A 252 7.96 -4.40 -7.09
C HIS A 252 9.17 -4.32 -8.02
N SER A 253 9.06 -3.76 -9.23
CA SER A 253 10.19 -3.63 -10.16
C SER A 253 11.16 -2.50 -9.83
N LEU A 254 10.87 -1.75 -8.77
CA LEU A 254 11.61 -0.58 -8.38
C LEU A 254 12.92 -0.95 -7.68
N ASP A 255 14.02 -0.46 -8.25
CA ASP A 255 15.38 -0.60 -7.70
C ASP A 255 15.69 0.38 -6.55
N ARG A 256 14.76 1.30 -6.28
CA ARG A 256 14.81 2.32 -5.23
C ARG A 256 13.41 2.82 -4.90
N LEU A 257 13.19 3.24 -3.66
CA LEU A 257 11.94 3.89 -3.25
C LEU A 257 12.12 5.41 -3.21
N GLU A 258 11.27 6.10 -3.96
CA GLU A 258 11.15 7.55 -3.98
C GLU A 258 9.65 7.88 -4.03
N MET A 259 9.25 9.05 -3.52
CA MET A 259 7.86 9.49 -3.48
C MET A 259 7.22 9.46 -4.88
N LEU A 260 7.94 9.91 -5.91
CA LEU A 260 7.45 9.88 -7.29
C LEU A 260 7.18 8.48 -7.83
N ARG A 261 7.85 7.47 -7.26
CA ARG A 261 7.73 6.07 -7.66
C ARG A 261 6.63 5.32 -6.92
N ALA A 262 6.01 5.95 -5.91
CA ALA A 262 4.91 5.38 -5.16
C ALA A 262 3.76 4.91 -6.05
N SER A 263 3.56 5.54 -7.22
CA SER A 263 2.46 5.25 -8.14
C SER A 263 2.78 4.28 -9.27
N TYR A 264 3.88 3.50 -9.17
CA TYR A 264 4.22 2.48 -10.16
C TYR A 264 3.28 1.27 -10.07
N PHE A 265 2.07 1.43 -10.58
CA PHE A 265 1.08 0.37 -10.59
C PHE A 265 0.51 0.16 -11.98
N TYR A 266 0.11 -1.08 -12.24
CA TYR A 266 -0.74 -1.35 -13.37
C TYR A 266 -2.14 -0.76 -13.11
N PRO A 267 -2.84 -0.18 -14.11
CA PRO A 267 -4.17 0.41 -13.89
C PRO A 267 -5.20 -0.55 -13.25
N ILE A 268 -5.22 -1.83 -13.65
CA ILE A 268 -6.08 -2.84 -13.01
C ILE A 268 -5.69 -3.07 -11.53
N ASP A 269 -4.40 -3.01 -11.19
CA ASP A 269 -3.96 -3.16 -9.79
C ASP A 269 -4.46 -1.98 -8.93
N ILE A 270 -4.38 -0.76 -9.49
CA ILE A 270 -5.00 0.45 -8.88
C ILE A 270 -6.51 0.23 -8.72
N PHE A 271 -7.20 -0.15 -9.80
CA PHE A 271 -8.65 -0.36 -9.78
C PHE A 271 -9.08 -1.36 -8.70
N LEU A 272 -8.41 -2.51 -8.60
CA LEU A 272 -8.73 -3.53 -7.60
C LEU A 272 -8.44 -3.05 -6.18
N THR A 273 -7.33 -2.34 -5.98
CA THR A 273 -6.98 -1.73 -4.68
C THR A 273 -8.05 -0.72 -4.23
N VAL A 274 -8.48 0.14 -5.14
CA VAL A 274 -9.55 1.13 -4.92
C VAL A 274 -10.87 0.43 -4.67
N ALA A 275 -11.25 -0.51 -5.52
CA ALA A 275 -12.50 -1.24 -5.42
C ALA A 275 -12.61 -1.97 -4.07
N ILE A 276 -11.57 -2.67 -3.64
CA ILE A 276 -11.60 -3.40 -2.36
C ILE A 276 -11.72 -2.43 -1.17
N GLY A 277 -11.00 -1.31 -1.19
CA GLY A 277 -11.13 -0.27 -0.18
C GLY A 277 -12.54 0.35 -0.17
N THR A 278 -12.99 0.88 -1.30
CA THR A 278 -14.27 1.59 -1.41
C THR A 278 -15.47 0.66 -1.19
N LEU A 279 -15.48 -0.55 -1.77
CA LEU A 279 -16.57 -1.50 -1.57
C LEU A 279 -16.67 -1.93 -0.10
N SER A 280 -15.54 -2.10 0.60
CA SER A 280 -15.58 -2.41 2.04
C SER A 280 -16.27 -1.30 2.85
N LEU A 281 -16.13 -0.03 2.45
CA LEU A 281 -16.77 1.10 3.11
C LEU A 281 -18.25 1.26 2.75
N LEU A 282 -18.57 1.13 1.46
CA LEU A 282 -19.96 1.19 0.99
C LEU A 282 -20.80 0.04 1.54
N PHE A 283 -20.19 -1.13 1.76
CA PHE A 283 -20.83 -2.28 2.40
C PHE A 283 -21.42 -1.96 3.78
N PHE A 284 -20.76 -1.08 4.53
CA PHE A 284 -21.17 -0.65 5.88
C PHE A 284 -21.96 0.66 5.92
N GLY A 285 -22.18 1.34 4.78
CA GLY A 285 -22.89 2.62 4.74
C GLY A 285 -22.07 3.81 5.25
N VAL A 286 -20.75 3.79 5.06
CA VAL A 286 -19.86 4.88 5.50
C VAL A 286 -20.16 6.18 4.75
N ASP A 287 -20.24 7.28 5.49
CA ASP A 287 -20.47 8.62 4.95
C ASP A 287 -19.34 9.07 4.00
N TYR A 288 -19.70 9.80 2.94
CA TYR A 288 -18.79 10.19 1.86
C TYR A 288 -17.57 10.99 2.36
N GLU A 289 -17.78 11.90 3.31
CA GLU A 289 -16.74 12.75 3.89
C GLU A 289 -15.64 11.91 4.57
N ILE A 290 -16.03 10.81 5.20
CA ILE A 290 -15.13 9.86 5.87
C ILE A 290 -14.30 9.09 4.85
N ILE A 291 -14.93 8.70 3.73
CA ILE A 291 -14.25 8.02 2.61
C ILE A 291 -13.20 8.95 2.00
N VAL A 292 -13.55 10.21 1.72
CA VAL A 292 -12.62 11.21 1.17
C VAL A 292 -11.46 11.43 2.12
N PHE A 293 -11.73 11.64 3.41
CA PHE A 293 -10.70 11.77 4.44
C PHE A 293 -9.74 10.58 4.37
N HIS A 294 -10.26 9.36 4.46
CA HIS A 294 -9.45 8.16 4.51
C HIS A 294 -8.57 8.01 3.27
N ASN A 295 -9.11 8.26 2.08
CA ASN A 295 -8.36 8.15 0.83
C ASN A 295 -7.18 9.13 0.78
N VAL A 296 -7.39 10.38 1.19
CA VAL A 296 -6.32 11.40 1.23
C VAL A 296 -5.26 11.01 2.25
N PHE A 297 -5.69 10.60 3.44
CA PHE A 297 -4.77 10.18 4.51
C PHE A 297 -3.97 8.93 4.11
N ALA A 298 -4.63 7.94 3.52
CA ALA A 298 -3.98 6.74 2.99
C ALA A 298 -2.96 7.08 1.89
N GLY A 299 -3.31 7.98 0.96
CA GLY A 299 -2.39 8.46 -0.06
C GLY A 299 -1.14 9.12 0.52
N ILE A 300 -1.30 10.00 1.53
CA ILE A 300 -0.19 10.62 2.25
C ILE A 300 0.70 9.56 2.92
N THR A 301 0.11 8.55 3.56
CA THR A 301 0.87 7.48 4.21
C THR A 301 1.62 6.61 3.21
N GLY A 302 1.02 6.33 2.04
CA GLY A 302 1.69 5.63 0.93
C GLY A 302 2.89 6.42 0.41
N LEU A 303 2.75 7.73 0.20
CA LEU A 303 3.85 8.60 -0.21
C LEU A 303 5.00 8.61 0.82
N LEU A 304 4.67 8.68 2.12
CA LEU A 304 5.67 8.62 3.19
C LEU A 304 6.39 7.26 3.22
N ASN A 305 5.63 6.17 3.14
CA ASN A 305 6.17 4.82 3.18
C ASN A 305 7.11 4.53 2.02
N HIS A 306 6.82 5.09 0.85
CA HIS A 306 7.60 4.93 -0.37
C HIS A 306 8.68 6.01 -0.55
N SER A 307 8.77 6.99 0.34
CA SER A 307 9.76 8.06 0.23
C SER A 307 11.19 7.59 0.51
N ASN A 308 12.17 8.26 -0.10
CA ASN A 308 13.58 8.14 0.27
C ASN A 308 13.92 8.93 1.56
N ALA A 309 12.97 9.46 2.31
CA ALA A 309 13.26 10.16 3.56
C ALA A 309 13.62 9.16 4.68
N ASP A 310 14.73 9.37 5.38
CA ASP A 310 15.17 8.53 6.50
C ASP A 310 14.34 8.78 7.77
N LEU A 311 13.08 8.37 7.75
CA LEU A 311 12.15 8.52 8.87
C LEU A 311 12.21 7.28 9.77
N LYS A 312 12.82 7.41 10.95
CA LYS A 312 12.94 6.36 11.96
C LYS A 312 11.73 6.39 12.90
N CYS A 313 10.74 5.55 12.64
CA CYS A 313 9.41 5.65 13.27
C CYS A 313 9.34 5.12 14.72
N GLY A 314 10.32 4.36 15.20
CA GLY A 314 10.52 4.11 16.63
C GLY A 314 9.32 3.39 17.28
N VAL A 315 8.62 4.04 18.21
CA VAL A 315 7.44 3.42 18.86
C VAL A 315 6.31 3.17 17.85
N PHE A 316 6.20 3.99 16.81
CA PHE A 316 5.20 3.82 15.76
C PHE A 316 5.42 2.53 14.96
N ASP A 317 6.65 2.02 14.85
CA ASP A 317 6.94 0.73 14.20
C ASP A 317 6.26 -0.47 14.89
N LYS A 318 5.77 -0.28 16.13
CA LYS A 318 5.01 -1.30 16.84
C LYS A 318 3.57 -1.40 16.35
N PHE A 319 3.00 -0.36 15.76
CA PHE A 319 1.57 -0.33 15.43
C PHE A 319 1.32 -0.02 13.96
N LEU A 320 2.17 0.79 13.35
CA LEU A 320 2.06 1.26 11.97
C LEU A 320 3.00 0.50 11.05
N ASN A 321 2.57 0.28 9.81
CA ASN A 321 3.45 -0.06 8.70
C ASN A 321 4.13 1.23 8.23
N SER A 322 5.36 1.37 8.71
CA SER A 322 6.22 2.54 8.51
C SER A 322 7.03 2.46 7.20
N PRO A 323 7.77 3.52 6.83
CA PRO A 323 8.71 3.46 5.70
C PRO A 323 9.75 2.34 5.84
N GLY A 324 10.14 1.98 7.08
CA GLY A 324 11.01 0.83 7.32
C GLY A 324 10.36 -0.51 6.96
N HIS A 325 9.09 -0.72 7.35
CA HIS A 325 8.35 -1.94 6.99
C HIS A 325 8.16 -2.04 5.48
N HIS A 326 7.87 -0.92 4.82
CA HIS A 326 7.66 -0.91 3.38
C HIS A 326 8.97 -1.10 2.60
N ARG A 327 10.11 -0.56 3.07
CA ARG A 327 11.43 -0.89 2.50
C ARG A 327 11.76 -2.38 2.64
N ALA A 328 11.48 -2.97 3.80
CA ALA A 328 11.63 -4.41 3.98
C ALA A 328 10.72 -5.18 3.01
N HIS A 329 9.49 -4.73 2.80
CA HIS A 329 8.56 -5.33 1.84
C HIS A 329 9.06 -5.27 0.39
N HIS A 330 9.73 -4.19 -0.01
CA HIS A 330 10.31 -4.07 -1.36
C HIS A 330 11.69 -4.72 -1.51
N SER A 331 12.29 -5.22 -0.42
CA SER A 331 13.57 -5.91 -0.48
C SER A 331 13.44 -7.26 -1.16
N MET A 332 14.45 -7.62 -1.94
CA MET A 332 14.46 -8.89 -2.67
C MET A 332 14.54 -10.09 -1.74
N GLY A 333 13.80 -11.14 -2.09
CA GLY A 333 13.81 -12.41 -1.38
C GLY A 333 13.06 -12.40 -0.05
N LEU A 334 13.09 -13.56 0.62
CA LEU A 334 12.40 -13.77 1.89
C LEU A 334 13.27 -13.36 3.09
N PRO A 335 12.66 -12.88 4.19
CA PRO A 335 11.21 -12.68 4.37
C PRO A 335 10.68 -11.36 3.78
N GLY A 336 11.55 -10.48 3.28
CA GLY A 336 11.22 -9.13 2.84
C GLY A 336 10.04 -9.05 1.87
N SER A 337 10.21 -9.58 0.65
CA SER A 337 9.23 -9.49 -0.44
C SER A 337 7.84 -10.04 -0.10
N ARG A 338 7.74 -10.91 0.92
CA ARG A 338 6.48 -11.53 1.36
C ARG A 338 6.14 -11.23 2.82
N SER A 339 6.25 -9.96 3.18
CA SER A 339 5.94 -9.46 4.53
C SER A 339 5.29 -8.07 4.49
N ASN A 340 4.70 -7.60 5.59
CA ASN A 340 4.17 -6.25 5.77
C ASN A 340 3.13 -5.82 4.72
N TYR A 341 2.06 -6.59 4.56
CA TYR A 341 1.02 -6.33 3.56
C TYR A 341 0.04 -5.23 3.95
N GLY A 342 -0.06 -4.86 5.24
CA GLY A 342 -0.92 -3.77 5.69
C GLY A 342 -0.50 -2.43 5.07
N SER A 343 -1.45 -1.56 4.79
CA SER A 343 -1.18 -0.24 4.20
C SER A 343 -0.86 0.82 5.26
N PHE A 344 -1.44 0.70 6.45
CA PHE A 344 -1.32 1.65 7.55
C PHE A 344 -0.96 1.00 8.87
N PHE A 345 -1.72 0.00 9.34
CA PHE A 345 -1.41 -0.74 10.56
C PHE A 345 -0.67 -2.04 10.24
N ASN A 346 0.13 -2.52 11.19
CA ASN A 346 0.74 -3.84 11.10
C ASN A 346 -0.03 -4.92 11.90
N PHE A 347 -1.29 -4.64 12.25
CA PHE A 347 -2.11 -5.54 13.07
C PHE A 347 -2.44 -6.84 12.34
N ALA A 348 -2.91 -6.75 11.09
CA ALA A 348 -3.16 -7.94 10.28
C ALA A 348 -1.85 -8.73 10.05
N ASP A 349 -0.75 -8.03 9.77
CA ASP A 349 0.57 -8.65 9.65
C ASP A 349 1.01 -9.42 10.91
N ARG A 350 0.72 -8.90 12.10
CA ARG A 350 0.97 -9.60 13.37
C ARG A 350 0.05 -10.80 13.55
N ILE A 351 -1.25 -10.64 13.30
CA ILE A 351 -2.25 -11.69 13.47
C ILE A 351 -1.93 -12.89 12.56
N PHE A 352 -1.51 -12.63 11.33
CA PHE A 352 -1.25 -13.66 10.32
C PHE A 352 0.22 -14.04 10.16
N GLY A 353 1.11 -13.48 10.99
CA GLY A 353 2.54 -13.84 11.03
C GLY A 353 3.35 -13.39 9.82
N THR A 354 2.98 -12.26 9.21
CA THR A 354 3.65 -11.66 8.03
C THR A 354 4.36 -10.35 8.36
N ARG A 355 4.43 -9.92 9.63
CA ARG A 355 5.22 -8.75 10.04
C ARG A 355 6.72 -9.06 10.01
N TYR A 356 7.50 -8.24 9.33
CA TYR A 356 8.96 -8.30 9.34
C TYR A 356 9.58 -6.90 9.37
N LEU A 357 10.48 -6.67 10.33
CA LEU A 357 11.29 -5.46 10.36
C LEU A 357 12.65 -5.84 10.97
N PRO A 358 13.76 -5.72 10.24
CA PRO A 358 15.08 -5.99 10.79
C PRO A 358 15.42 -5.01 11.93
N GLU A 359 16.21 -5.47 12.90
CA GLU A 359 16.70 -4.63 13.99
C GLU A 359 17.60 -3.51 13.47
N ASP A 360 18.50 -3.85 12.55
CA ASP A 360 19.26 -2.88 11.78
C ASP A 360 18.48 -2.43 10.55
N GLN A 361 18.07 -1.16 10.57
CA GLN A 361 17.35 -0.50 9.48
C GLN A 361 18.25 0.44 8.68
N SER A 362 19.57 0.35 8.83
CA SER A 362 20.53 1.13 8.04
C SER A 362 20.67 0.58 6.61
N ASP A 363 20.36 -0.69 6.41
CA ASP A 363 20.30 -1.31 5.09
C ASP A 363 19.25 -2.43 5.01
N PHE A 364 18.40 -2.39 3.99
CA PHE A 364 17.43 -3.46 3.68
C PHE A 364 17.92 -4.39 2.55
N GLY A 365 19.15 -4.17 2.07
CA GLY A 365 19.68 -4.89 0.92
C GLY A 365 19.18 -4.33 -0.40
N GLN A 366 19.25 -5.15 -1.45
CA GLN A 366 18.82 -4.74 -2.78
C GLN A 366 17.29 -4.78 -2.89
N LEU A 367 16.73 -3.75 -3.53
CA LEU A 367 15.31 -3.65 -3.82
C LEU A 367 15.01 -4.12 -5.24
N GLY A 368 13.77 -4.52 -5.46
CA GLY A 368 13.26 -4.85 -6.79
C GLY A 368 12.74 -6.28 -6.88
N LEU A 369 12.73 -6.80 -8.10
CA LEU A 369 12.37 -8.19 -8.38
C LEU A 369 13.61 -9.07 -8.28
N GLU A 370 13.39 -10.31 -7.82
CA GLU A 370 14.44 -11.34 -7.72
C GLU A 370 15.22 -11.53 -9.05
N GLU A 371 16.40 -12.15 -8.95
CA GLU A 371 17.19 -12.48 -10.12
C GLU A 371 16.40 -13.34 -11.12
N GLY A 372 16.54 -13.03 -12.42
CA GLY A 372 15.84 -13.72 -13.50
C GLY A 372 14.62 -12.97 -14.05
N TYR A 373 14.16 -11.91 -13.37
CA TYR A 373 13.15 -11.01 -13.92
C TYR A 373 13.75 -10.00 -14.92
N ASN A 374 13.12 -9.88 -16.07
CA ASN A 374 13.46 -8.95 -17.15
C ASN A 374 12.36 -7.89 -17.31
N MET A 375 12.13 -7.08 -16.27
CA MET A 375 11.09 -6.05 -16.32
C MET A 375 11.48 -4.93 -17.32
N PRO A 376 10.62 -4.59 -18.30
CA PRO A 376 10.90 -3.49 -19.21
C PRO A 376 10.88 -2.12 -18.50
N LYS A 377 11.67 -1.17 -19.03
CA LYS A 377 11.81 0.18 -18.44
C LYS A 377 10.80 1.22 -18.94
N THR A 378 10.04 0.92 -20.00
CA THR A 378 9.10 1.89 -20.59
C THR A 378 7.67 1.55 -20.20
N VAL A 379 6.89 2.58 -19.87
CA VAL A 379 5.48 2.45 -19.44
C VAL A 379 4.68 1.56 -20.39
N LEU A 380 4.73 1.82 -21.70
CA LEU A 380 3.97 1.03 -22.67
C LEU A 380 4.34 -0.47 -22.66
N LYS A 381 5.62 -0.80 -22.46
CA LYS A 381 6.06 -2.19 -22.36
C LYS A 381 5.69 -2.80 -21.00
N GLN A 382 5.74 -2.02 -19.92
CA GLN A 382 5.26 -2.44 -18.60
C GLN A 382 3.76 -2.74 -18.62
N LEU A 383 2.96 -1.94 -19.34
CA LEU A 383 1.53 -2.22 -19.54
C LEU A 383 1.25 -3.50 -20.36
N ALA A 384 2.24 -4.05 -21.06
CA ALA A 384 2.13 -5.32 -21.76
C ALA A 384 2.58 -6.53 -20.91
N VAL A 385 3.18 -6.31 -19.73
CA VAL A 385 3.74 -7.36 -18.86
C VAL A 385 2.75 -8.49 -18.55
N PRO A 386 1.48 -8.24 -18.17
CA PRO A 386 0.55 -9.32 -17.85
C PRO A 386 0.31 -10.29 -19.02
N PHE A 387 0.41 -9.78 -20.25
CA PHE A 387 0.21 -10.53 -21.50
C PHE A 387 1.50 -11.11 -22.08
N ARG A 388 2.66 -10.62 -21.62
CA ARG A 388 4.00 -11.05 -22.07
C ARG A 388 4.82 -11.65 -20.94
N TRP A 389 4.17 -12.25 -19.95
CA TRP A 389 4.79 -12.73 -18.72
C TRP A 389 5.98 -13.66 -18.96
N ASN A 390 5.90 -14.57 -19.93
CA ASN A 390 6.98 -15.51 -20.25
C ASN A 390 8.27 -14.83 -20.74
N GLN A 391 8.19 -13.58 -21.24
CA GLN A 391 9.36 -12.78 -21.61
C GLN A 391 9.97 -12.06 -20.40
N VAL A 392 9.12 -11.72 -19.43
CA VAL A 392 9.50 -10.99 -18.21
C VAL A 392 10.06 -11.95 -17.16
N HIS A 393 9.45 -13.12 -16.99
CA HIS A 393 9.91 -14.16 -16.08
C HIS A 393 9.97 -15.49 -16.86
N PRO A 394 11.03 -15.70 -17.66
CA PRO A 394 11.20 -16.95 -18.40
C PRO A 394 11.39 -18.11 -17.42
N ALA A 395 10.78 -19.25 -17.73
CA ALA A 395 11.01 -20.46 -16.95
C ALA A 395 12.52 -20.81 -16.96
N PRO A 396 13.07 -21.31 -15.83
CA PRO A 396 14.45 -21.77 -15.78
C PRO A 396 14.70 -22.76 -16.92
N LYS A 397 15.77 -22.56 -17.70
CA LYS A 397 16.19 -23.55 -18.68
C LYS A 397 16.56 -24.81 -17.92
N ILE A 398 15.78 -25.88 -18.08
CA ILE A 398 16.17 -27.20 -17.59
C ILE A 398 17.36 -27.62 -18.46
N GLU A 399 18.58 -27.42 -17.96
CA GLU A 399 19.74 -28.09 -18.53
C GLU A 399 19.50 -29.59 -18.35
N LYS A 400 19.21 -30.28 -19.46
CA LYS A 400 19.24 -31.75 -19.47
C LYS A 400 20.67 -32.13 -19.11
N SER A 401 20.86 -32.63 -17.88
CA SER A 401 22.10 -33.27 -17.48
C SER A 401 22.41 -34.31 -18.55
N GLN A 402 23.51 -34.11 -19.28
CA GLN A 402 24.02 -35.13 -20.19
C GLN A 402 24.37 -36.34 -19.33
N SER A 403 23.53 -37.37 -19.42
CA SER A 403 23.74 -38.68 -18.81
C SER A 403 24.69 -39.51 -19.65
#